data_AF-A0A1I3PID8-F1
#
_entry.id   AF-A0A1I3PID8-F1
#
_cell.length_a   1.000
_cell.length_b   1.000
_cell.length_c   1.000
_cell.angle_alpha   90.00
_cell.angle_beta   90.00
_cell.angle_gamma   90.00
#
_symmetry.space_group_name_H-M   'P 1'
#
loop_
_entity.id
_entity.type
_entity.pdbx_description
1 polymer ?
#
loop_
_entity_poly.entity_id
_entity_poly.type
_entity_poly.pdbx_seq_one_letter_code
_entity_poly.pdbx_strand_id
1 'polypeptide(L)'
;MSDAAKPEHPDEALVLEEALVLEYEFDAPPAKVWRAVTIPALRERWLPDCDLAGAEPETSIPGEEVRYRLRDSEPPYRESRVIFRIEPNVSGGTRFRIIQQACEISVKLPQPANSNRCLMRAAA
;
A
#
# COMPACT_ATOMS: atom_id res chain seq x y z
N MET A 1 2.74 28.11 -18.33
CA MET A 1 3.50 27.68 -17.15
C MET A 1 2.52 26.92 -16.28
N SER A 2 2.66 25.60 -16.21
CA SER A 2 1.69 24.74 -15.52
C SER A 2 1.86 24.91 -14.02
N ASP A 3 0.76 25.26 -13.38
CA ASP A 3 0.59 25.37 -11.94
C ASP A 3 0.76 23.96 -11.34
N ALA A 4 1.94 23.70 -10.78
CA ALA A 4 2.20 22.50 -10.01
C ALA A 4 1.51 22.69 -8.66
N ALA A 5 0.30 22.15 -8.53
CA ALA A 5 -0.37 22.02 -7.24
C ALA A 5 0.60 21.35 -6.27
N LYS A 6 1.09 22.14 -5.33
CA LYS A 6 1.95 21.72 -4.24
C LYS A 6 1.14 20.73 -3.38
N PRO A 7 1.70 19.59 -2.96
CA PRO A 7 0.97 18.68 -2.10
C PRO A 7 0.67 19.39 -0.77
N GLU A 8 -0.62 19.60 -0.50
CA GLU A 8 -1.15 20.33 0.66
C GLU A 8 -0.97 19.55 1.99
N HIS A 9 -0.42 18.34 1.95
CA HIS A 9 -0.19 17.51 3.13
C HIS A 9 1.26 16.97 3.16
N PRO A 10 2.08 17.37 4.15
CA PRO A 10 3.46 16.88 4.29
C PRO A 10 3.53 15.36 4.53
N ASP A 11 2.47 14.75 5.07
CA ASP A 11 2.38 13.31 5.24
C ASP A 11 2.30 12.59 3.89
N GLU A 12 1.53 13.10 2.92
CA GLU A 12 1.35 12.45 1.61
C GLU A 12 2.63 12.38 0.78
N ALA A 13 3.49 13.40 0.88
CA ALA A 13 4.77 13.42 0.18
C ALA A 13 5.80 12.45 0.78
N LEU A 14 5.81 12.28 2.11
CA LEU A 14 6.70 11.33 2.79
C LEU A 14 6.28 9.87 2.54
N VAL A 15 4.97 9.58 2.44
CA VAL A 15 4.52 8.21 2.10
C VAL A 15 4.75 7.83 0.63
N LEU A 16 5.21 8.76 -0.22
CA LEU A 16 5.50 8.50 -1.62
C LEU A 16 6.99 8.24 -1.90
N GLU A 17 7.93 8.75 -1.10
CA GLU A 17 9.36 8.54 -1.37
C GLU A 17 9.81 7.08 -1.18
N GLU A 18 9.09 6.31 -0.35
CA GLU A 18 9.33 4.87 -0.13
C GLU A 18 8.26 3.97 -0.79
N ALA A 19 7.36 4.55 -1.59
CA ALA A 19 6.31 3.81 -2.27
C ALA A 19 6.64 3.57 -3.74
N LEU A 20 6.31 2.37 -4.22
CA LEU A 20 6.30 2.09 -5.65
C LEU A 20 5.02 2.68 -6.25
N VAL A 21 5.17 3.63 -7.16
CA VAL A 21 4.04 4.24 -7.90
C VAL A 21 4.09 3.80 -9.36
N LEU A 22 3.02 3.17 -9.81
CA LEU A 22 2.80 2.81 -11.21
C LEU A 22 1.61 3.60 -11.74
N GLU A 23 1.76 4.22 -12.89
CA GLU A 23 0.72 5.04 -13.51
C GLU A 23 0.38 4.53 -14.90
N TYR A 24 -0.92 4.45 -15.20
CA TYR A 24 -1.46 3.96 -16.45
C TYR A 24 -2.60 4.86 -16.94
N GLU A 25 -2.74 4.96 -18.25
CA GLU A 25 -3.87 5.61 -18.91
C GLU A 25 -4.75 4.53 -19.57
N PHE A 26 -6.05 4.59 -19.32
CA PHE A 26 -7.04 3.70 -19.92
C PHE A 26 -8.05 4.51 -20.72
N ASP A 27 -8.43 4.01 -21.90
CA ASP A 27 -9.57 4.57 -22.68
C ASP A 27 -10.94 4.29 -22.05
N ALA A 28 -10.96 3.44 -21.01
CA ALA A 28 -12.18 3.11 -20.28
C ALA A 28 -12.59 4.24 -19.33
N PRO A 29 -13.90 4.48 -19.14
CA PRO A 29 -14.37 5.48 -18.19
C PRO A 29 -14.07 5.05 -16.73
N PRO A 30 -13.90 6.01 -15.79
CA PRO A 30 -13.54 5.72 -14.39
C PRO A 30 -14.44 4.70 -13.71
N ALA A 31 -15.75 4.75 -13.96
CA ALA A 31 -16.71 3.80 -13.40
C ALA A 31 -16.44 2.34 -13.81
N LYS A 32 -15.87 2.10 -14.99
CA LYS A 32 -15.51 0.74 -15.44
C LYS A 32 -14.26 0.25 -14.73
N VAL A 33 -13.25 1.11 -14.58
CA VAL A 33 -12.01 0.79 -13.83
C VAL A 33 -12.33 0.55 -12.36
N TRP A 34 -13.19 1.39 -11.76
CA TRP A 34 -13.68 1.23 -10.39
C TRP A 34 -14.29 -0.15 -10.15
N ARG A 35 -15.19 -0.60 -11.04
CA ARG A 35 -15.80 -1.93 -10.94
C ARG A 35 -14.77 -3.05 -11.05
N ALA A 36 -13.73 -2.87 -11.86
CA ALA A 36 -12.68 -3.88 -12.05
C ALA A 36 -11.80 -4.08 -10.80
N VAL A 37 -11.64 -3.03 -9.97
CA VAL A 37 -10.85 -3.09 -8.73
C VAL A 37 -11.70 -3.38 -7.49
N THR A 38 -13.01 -3.15 -7.51
CA THR A 38 -13.88 -3.29 -6.33
C THR A 38 -14.84 -4.48 -6.35
N ILE A 39 -15.25 -4.99 -7.52
CA ILE A 39 -16.12 -6.16 -7.59
C ILE A 39 -15.25 -7.43 -7.52
N PRO A 40 -15.38 -8.29 -6.49
CA PRO A 40 -14.51 -9.45 -6.31
C PRO A 40 -14.39 -10.34 -7.54
N ALA A 41 -15.53 -10.73 -8.14
CA ALA A 41 -15.56 -11.57 -9.33
C ALA A 41 -14.86 -10.96 -10.58
N LEU A 42 -14.70 -9.63 -10.63
CA LEU A 42 -13.91 -8.96 -11.68
C LEU A 42 -12.44 -8.82 -11.28
N ARG A 43 -12.18 -8.49 -10.00
CA ARG A 43 -10.84 -8.33 -9.43
C ARG A 43 -10.05 -9.63 -9.49
N GLU A 44 -10.64 -10.75 -9.06
CA GLU A 44 -10.00 -12.08 -9.01
C GLU A 44 -9.41 -12.53 -10.36
N ARG A 45 -9.90 -11.99 -11.48
CA ARG A 45 -9.39 -12.31 -12.82
C ARG A 45 -7.98 -11.79 -13.08
N TRP A 46 -7.49 -10.83 -12.29
CA TRP A 46 -6.18 -10.20 -12.48
C TRP A 46 -5.44 -9.90 -11.16
N LEU A 47 -6.15 -9.85 -10.04
CA LEU A 47 -5.60 -9.78 -8.67
C LEU A 47 -6.29 -10.87 -7.82
N PRO A 48 -5.72 -12.08 -7.78
CA PRO A 48 -6.27 -13.21 -7.03
C PRO A 48 -6.35 -12.97 -5.53
N ASP A 49 -7.33 -13.59 -4.87
CA ASP A 49 -7.50 -13.48 -3.41
C ASP A 49 -6.32 -14.07 -2.61
N CYS A 50 -5.56 -15.02 -3.19
CA CYS A 50 -4.38 -15.59 -2.53
C CYS A 50 -3.23 -14.59 -2.34
N ASP A 51 -3.21 -13.51 -3.13
CA ASP A 51 -2.21 -12.45 -3.03
C ASP A 51 -2.64 -11.37 -2.02
N LEU A 52 -3.89 -11.42 -1.56
CA LEU A 52 -4.45 -10.52 -0.57
C LEU A 52 -4.36 -11.14 0.83
N ALA A 53 -4.08 -10.30 1.82
CA ALA A 53 -4.24 -10.69 3.23
C ALA A 53 -5.73 -10.85 3.61
N GLY A 54 -6.64 -10.27 2.83
CA GLY A 54 -8.08 -10.43 2.92
C GLY A 54 -8.79 -9.92 1.66
N ALA A 55 -9.90 -10.57 1.28
CA ALA A 55 -10.62 -10.27 0.03
C ALA A 55 -11.33 -8.91 0.04
N GLU A 56 -11.66 -8.40 1.23
CA GLU A 56 -12.30 -7.10 1.43
C GLU A 56 -11.28 -5.95 1.50
N PRO A 57 -11.61 -4.77 0.98
CA PRO A 57 -10.74 -3.60 1.07
C PRO A 57 -10.64 -3.08 2.51
N GLU A 58 -9.47 -2.51 2.86
CA GLU A 58 -9.29 -1.82 4.14
C GLU A 58 -10.08 -0.50 4.19
N THR A 59 -10.09 0.23 3.07
CA THR A 59 -10.85 1.48 2.89
C THR A 59 -11.31 1.60 1.44
N SER A 60 -12.46 2.24 1.24
CA SER A 60 -13.02 2.49 -0.08
C SER A 60 -13.68 3.87 -0.14
N ILE A 61 -13.20 4.71 -1.04
CA ILE A 61 -13.76 6.01 -1.40
C ILE A 61 -14.35 5.85 -2.82
N PRO A 62 -15.69 5.75 -2.94
CA PRO A 62 -16.33 5.39 -4.20
C PRO A 62 -15.89 6.22 -5.40
N GLY A 63 -15.32 5.54 -6.40
CA GLY A 63 -14.93 6.16 -7.67
C GLY A 63 -13.58 6.86 -7.67
N GLU A 64 -12.93 6.98 -6.51
CA GLU A 64 -11.67 7.72 -6.35
C GLU A 64 -10.53 6.81 -5.88
N GLU A 65 -10.74 6.06 -4.80
CA GLU A 65 -9.66 5.30 -4.17
C GLU A 65 -10.15 4.03 -3.47
N VAL A 66 -9.44 2.92 -3.62
CA VAL A 66 -9.65 1.72 -2.81
C VAL A 66 -8.32 1.14 -2.36
N ARG A 67 -8.25 0.66 -1.11
CA ARG A 67 -7.03 0.13 -0.49
C ARG A 67 -7.19 -1.34 -0.14
N TYR A 68 -6.19 -2.14 -0.49
CA TYR A 68 -6.11 -3.55 -0.12
C TYR A 68 -4.79 -3.84 0.58
N ARG A 69 -4.81 -4.88 1.41
CA ARG A 69 -3.60 -5.44 2.00
C ARG A 69 -3.18 -6.66 1.21
N LEU A 70 -1.95 -6.67 0.74
CA LEU A 70 -1.31 -7.79 0.07
C LEU A 70 -0.48 -8.57 1.07
N ARG A 71 -0.31 -9.86 0.82
CA ARG A 71 0.57 -10.73 1.60
C ARG A 71 1.36 -11.63 0.66
N ASP A 72 2.68 -11.67 0.84
CA ASP A 72 3.55 -12.58 0.10
C ASP A 72 3.19 -14.04 0.42
N SER A 73 3.25 -14.91 -0.59
CA SER A 73 2.93 -16.33 -0.47
C SER A 73 4.01 -17.15 0.23
N GLU A 74 5.22 -16.60 0.39
CA GLU A 74 6.36 -17.26 1.04
C GLU A 74 6.73 -16.61 2.38
N PRO A 75 7.23 -17.39 3.36
CA PRO A 75 7.82 -16.85 4.57
C PRO A 75 8.90 -15.79 4.26
N PRO A 76 8.94 -14.64 4.97
CA PRO A 76 8.22 -14.36 6.22
C PRO A 76 6.79 -13.78 6.04
N TYR A 77 6.12 -14.04 4.91
CA TYR A 77 4.75 -13.62 4.59
C TYR A 77 4.57 -12.11 4.75
N ARG A 78 5.44 -11.34 4.10
CA ARG A 78 5.46 -9.88 4.25
C ARG A 78 4.13 -9.31 3.78
N GLU A 79 3.68 -8.28 4.47
CA GLU A 79 2.48 -7.57 4.08
C GLU A 79 2.84 -6.24 3.44
N SER A 80 2.05 -5.84 2.45
CA SER A 80 2.13 -4.52 1.86
C SER A 80 0.72 -3.97 1.68
N ARG A 81 0.61 -2.66 1.48
CA ARG A 81 -0.64 -1.99 1.16
C ARG A 81 -0.59 -1.54 -0.28
N VAL A 82 -1.62 -1.88 -1.04
CA VAL A 82 -1.83 -1.33 -2.38
C VAL A 82 -2.99 -0.35 -2.33
N ILE A 83 -2.80 0.80 -2.98
CA ILE A 83 -3.78 1.86 -3.11
C ILE A 83 -4.03 2.06 -4.60
N PHE A 84 -5.27 1.82 -5.01
CA PHE A 84 -5.72 2.07 -6.37
C PHE A 84 -6.40 3.43 -6.43
N ARG A 85 -5.80 4.40 -7.12
CA ARG A 85 -6.40 5.73 -7.37
C ARG A 85 -6.90 5.83 -8.81
N ILE A 86 -8.10 6.36 -8.96
CA ILE A 86 -8.83 6.49 -10.22
C ILE A 86 -9.21 7.96 -10.40
N GLU A 87 -8.74 8.56 -11.51
CA GLU A 87 -9.06 9.93 -11.87
C GLU A 87 -9.52 9.97 -13.34
N PRO A 88 -10.52 10.80 -13.71
CA PRO A 88 -10.84 11.04 -15.12
C PRO A 88 -9.64 11.67 -15.84
N ASN A 89 -9.38 11.25 -17.08
CA ASN A 89 -8.39 11.89 -17.94
C ASN A 89 -9.04 12.84 -18.97
N VAL A 90 -8.23 13.56 -19.73
CA VAL A 90 -8.69 14.57 -20.70
C VAL A 90 -9.42 13.99 -21.91
N SER A 91 -9.25 12.70 -22.20
CA SER A 91 -9.88 12.00 -23.33
C SER A 91 -11.19 11.29 -22.96
N GLY A 92 -11.68 11.47 -21.72
CA GLY A 92 -12.86 10.77 -21.21
C GLY A 92 -12.59 9.34 -20.73
N GLY A 93 -11.31 8.94 -20.72
CA GLY A 93 -10.80 7.73 -20.10
C GLY A 93 -10.42 7.94 -18.63
N THR A 94 -9.48 7.13 -18.14
CA THR A 94 -9.06 7.07 -16.74
C THR A 94 -7.56 7.11 -16.61
N ARG A 95 -7.06 8.00 -15.75
CA ARG A 95 -5.73 7.92 -15.17
C ARG A 95 -5.79 7.02 -13.93
N PHE A 96 -5.07 5.90 -13.97
CA PHE A 96 -5.06 4.89 -12.93
C PHE A 96 -3.70 4.81 -12.28
N ARG A 97 -3.62 5.05 -10.96
CA ARG A 97 -2.38 4.88 -10.20
C ARG A 97 -2.48 3.69 -9.25
N ILE A 98 -1.42 2.90 -9.22
CA ILE A 98 -1.20 1.83 -8.27
C ILE A 98 -0.06 2.26 -7.38
N ILE A 99 -0.33 2.47 -6.10
CA ILE A 99 0.67 2.90 -5.11
C ILE A 99 0.84 1.74 -4.14
N GLN A 100 2.03 1.15 -4.11
CA GLN A 100 2.37 0.06 -3.20
C GLN A 100 3.32 0.55 -2.12
N GLN A 101 2.94 0.29 -0.86
CA GLN A 101 3.68 0.68 0.33
C GLN A 101 3.99 -0.56 1.16
N ALA A 102 5.24 -0.72 1.58
CA ALA A 102 5.60 -1.78 2.52
C ALA A 102 4.90 -1.52 3.87
N CYS A 103 4.31 -2.55 4.47
CA CYS A 103 3.95 -2.47 5.89
C CYS A 103 5.21 -2.82 6.68
N GLU A 104 5.67 -1.93 7.56
CA GLU A 104 6.82 -2.24 8.40
C GLU A 104 6.53 -3.52 9.20
N ILE A 105 7.36 -4.54 8.96
CA ILE A 105 7.40 -5.70 9.82
C ILE A 105 8.08 -5.20 11.08
N SER A 106 7.31 -4.92 12.13
CA SER A 106 7.88 -4.73 13.46
C SER A 106 8.41 -6.08 13.92
N VAL A 107 9.57 -6.48 13.39
CA VAL A 107 10.33 -7.61 13.90
C VAL A 107 10.79 -7.13 15.27
N LYS A 108 10.04 -7.49 16.32
CA LYS A 108 10.53 -7.41 17.70
C LYS A 108 11.79 -8.27 17.73
N LEU A 109 12.94 -7.62 17.56
CA LEU A 109 14.22 -8.27 17.76
C LEU A 109 14.18 -8.79 19.22
N PRO A 110 14.43 -10.09 19.45
CA PRO A 110 14.46 -10.60 20.81
C PRO A 110 15.47 -9.77 21.61
N GLN A 111 15.02 -9.20 22.73
CA GLN A 111 15.91 -8.49 23.62
C GLN A 111 16.99 -9.46 24.10
N PRO A 112 18.28 -9.16 23.92
CA PRO A 112 19.34 -10.03 24.42
C PRO A 112 19.22 -10.14 25.95
N ALA A 113 19.10 -11.38 26.46
CA ALA A 113 18.87 -11.68 27.87
C ALA A 113 20.14 -11.60 28.74
N ASN A 114 21.24 -11.07 28.22
CA ASN A 114 22.53 -11.03 28.92
C ASN A 114 22.66 -9.77 29.82
N SER A 115 21.75 -9.60 30.78
CA SER A 115 21.88 -8.56 31.83
C SER A 115 22.83 -8.99 32.96
N ASN A 116 23.95 -9.65 32.63
CA ASN A 116 24.95 -10.06 33.62
C ASN A 116 25.78 -8.84 34.05
N ARG A 117 25.21 -8.02 34.94
CA ARG A 117 25.95 -6.97 35.64
C ARG A 117 26.83 -7.65 36.70
N CYS A 118 28.07 -7.94 36.34
CA CYS A 118 29.07 -8.49 37.26
C CYS A 118 29.36 -7.46 38.36
N LEU A 119 28.79 -7.64 39.55
CA LEU A 119 29.14 -6.86 40.74
C LEU A 119 30.37 -7.50 41.40
N MET A 120 31.57 -7.10 40.97
CA MET A 120 32.80 -7.36 41.73
C MET A 120 32.75 -6.50 42.99
N ARG A 121 32.55 -7.11 44.17
CA ARG A 121 32.79 -6.44 45.45
C ARG A 121 34.30 -6.40 45.70
N ALA A 122 34.88 -5.20 45.70
CA ALA A 122 36.23 -5.02 46.23
C ALA A 122 36.19 -5.24 47.75
N ALA A 123 37.05 -6.12 48.26
CA ALA A 123 37.32 -6.23 49.70
C ALA A 123 38.23 -5.05 50.11
N ALA A 124 37.92 -4.43 51.25
CA ALA A 124 38.77 -3.45 51.92
C ALA A 124 39.61 -4.11 53.01
#